data_AF-A0A5N7MUY6-F1
#
_entry.id   AF-A0A5N7MUY6-F1
#
_cell.length_a   1.000
_cell.length_b   1.000
_cell.length_c   1.000
_cell.angle_alpha   90.00
_cell.angle_beta   90.00
_cell.angle_gamma   90.00
#
_symmetry.space_group_name_H-M   'P 1'
#
loop_
_entity.id
_entity.type
_entity.pdbx_description
1 polymer ?
#
loop_
_entity_poly.entity_id
_entity_poly.type
_entity_poly.pdbx_seq_one_letter_code
_entity_poly.pdbx_strand_id
1 'polypeptide(L)'
;MYIPRGPERVKAIVPDFHALAPDQQAKVAKNLAQLWENFLGVFGGLSGFWASPLEEQKACMVKLEAAVQRLEPHKRSVTGFQYVTIELMRLYLAFLFVGRTDTLAVELGALVVPLIDRGRLMAATSQEVAL
;
A
#
# COMPACT_ATOMS: atom_id res chain seq x y z
N MET A 1 13.34 8.27 15.83
CA MET A 1 13.11 6.81 15.76
C MET A 1 11.74 6.61 15.12
N TYR A 2 11.64 6.03 13.92
CA TYR A 2 10.34 5.65 13.36
C TYR A 2 9.83 4.49 14.21
N ILE A 3 8.78 4.72 15.00
CA ILE A 3 8.15 3.66 15.79
C ILE A 3 7.06 3.08 14.89
N PRO A 4 7.23 1.87 14.34
CA PRO A 4 6.18 1.27 13.55
C PRO A 4 5.03 0.99 14.50
N ARG A 5 3.90 1.68 14.36
CA ARG A 5 2.61 1.25 14.91
C ARG A 5 2.09 0.01 14.16
N GLY A 6 2.99 -0.86 13.73
CA GLY A 6 2.84 -1.83 12.66
C GLY A 6 1.85 -2.95 12.97
N PRO A 7 2.02 -3.69 14.09
CA PRO A 7 1.21 -4.88 14.35
C PRO A 7 -0.28 -4.58 14.52
N GLU A 8 -0.63 -3.58 15.34
CA GLU A 8 -2.03 -3.22 15.61
C GLU A 8 -2.71 -2.58 14.38
N ARG A 9 -1.94 -1.83 13.58
CA ARG A 9 -2.45 -1.28 12.31
C ARG A 9 -2.69 -2.37 11.27
N VAL A 10 -1.84 -3.40 11.18
CA VAL A 10 -2.08 -4.57 10.28
C VAL A 10 -3.35 -5.32 10.69
N LYS A 11 -3.51 -5.61 11.99
CA LYS A 11 -4.73 -6.26 12.50
C LYS A 11 -6.01 -5.47 12.20
N ALA A 12 -5.91 -4.14 12.11
CA ALA A 12 -7.05 -3.28 11.80
C ALA A 12 -7.30 -3.15 10.28
N ILE A 13 -6.24 -3.03 9.47
CA ILE A 13 -6.38 -2.70 8.05
C ILE A 13 -6.92 -3.86 7.21
N VAL A 14 -6.58 -5.10 7.58
CA VAL A 14 -7.05 -6.30 6.85
C VAL A 14 -8.58 -6.41 6.95
N PRO A 15 -9.20 -6.35 8.15
CA PRO A 15 -10.65 -6.23 8.27
C PRO A 15 -11.24 -5.00 7.58
N ASP A 16 -10.60 -3.83 7.71
CA ASP A 16 -11.08 -2.60 7.06
C ASP A 16 -11.15 -2.75 5.53
N PHE A 17 -10.18 -3.43 4.91
CA PHE A 17 -10.21 -3.77 3.48
C PHE A 17 -11.38 -4.70 3.14
N HIS A 18 -11.56 -5.79 3.90
CA HIS A 18 -12.65 -6.75 3.64
C HIS A 18 -14.04 -6.18 3.87
N ALA A 19 -14.17 -5.14 4.71
CA ALA A 19 -15.42 -4.43 4.94
C ALA A 19 -15.81 -3.48 3.79
N LEU A 20 -14.90 -3.17 2.86
CA LEU A 20 -15.19 -2.35 1.68
C LEU A 20 -16.12 -3.10 0.72
N ALA A 21 -16.97 -2.35 0.02
CA ALA A 21 -17.78 -2.88 -1.07
C ALA A 21 -16.87 -3.42 -2.21
N PRO A 22 -17.34 -4.40 -3.02
CA PRO A 22 -16.51 -4.98 -4.08
C PRO A 22 -15.94 -3.97 -5.09
N ASP A 23 -16.70 -2.92 -5.42
CA ASP A 23 -16.23 -1.84 -6.31
C ASP A 23 -15.11 -1.02 -5.65
N GLN A 24 -15.21 -0.77 -4.34
CA GLN A 24 -14.19 -0.10 -3.54
C GLN A 24 -12.93 -0.96 -3.41
N GLN A 25 -13.06 -2.27 -3.22
CA GLN A 25 -11.91 -3.19 -3.22
C GLN A 25 -11.19 -3.19 -4.57
N ALA A 26 -11.94 -3.14 -5.69
CA ALA A 26 -11.35 -3.01 -7.02
C ALA A 26 -10.61 -1.66 -7.20
N LYS A 27 -11.15 -0.57 -6.65
CA LYS A 27 -10.46 0.74 -6.60
C LYS A 27 -9.18 0.67 -5.76
N VAL A 28 -9.18 -0.05 -4.62
CA VAL A 28 -7.96 -0.28 -3.83
C VAL A 28 -6.91 -1.00 -4.67
N ALA A 29 -7.26 -2.11 -5.32
CA ALA A 29 -6.32 -2.86 -6.16
C ALA A 29 -5.69 -1.98 -7.25
N LYS A 30 -6.51 -1.24 -8.01
CA LYS A 30 -6.04 -0.32 -9.06
C LYS A 30 -5.11 0.76 -8.51
N ASN A 31 -5.52 1.42 -7.43
CA ASN A 31 -4.73 2.52 -6.87
C ASN A 31 -3.44 2.02 -6.21
N LEU A 32 -3.47 0.84 -5.59
CA LEU A 32 -2.32 0.22 -4.96
C LEU A 32 -1.28 -0.18 -6.00
N ALA A 33 -1.72 -0.77 -7.13
CA ALA A 33 -0.86 -1.02 -8.28
C ALA A 33 -0.22 0.28 -8.79
N GLN A 34 -1.00 1.36 -8.99
CA GLN A 34 -0.45 2.65 -9.44
C GLN A 34 0.59 3.22 -8.46
N LEU A 35 0.32 3.16 -7.16
CA LEU A 35 1.27 3.61 -6.13
C LEU A 35 2.55 2.76 -6.15
N TRP A 36 2.41 1.46 -6.35
CA TRP A 36 3.54 0.55 -6.47
C TRP A 36 4.37 0.87 -7.72
N GLU A 37 3.76 1.04 -8.89
CA GLU A 37 4.49 1.44 -10.11
C GLU A 37 5.18 2.79 -9.96
N ASN A 38 4.56 3.77 -9.29
CA ASN A 38 5.21 5.04 -8.98
C ASN A 38 6.41 4.85 -8.05
N PHE A 39 6.30 3.97 -7.04
CA PHE A 39 7.41 3.61 -6.18
C PHE A 39 8.55 2.94 -6.96
N LEU A 40 8.23 1.99 -7.85
CA LEU A 40 9.21 1.36 -8.73
C LEU A 40 9.89 2.38 -9.66
N GLY A 41 9.14 3.34 -10.22
CA GLY A 41 9.69 4.37 -11.09
C GLY A 41 10.63 5.35 -10.36
N VAL A 42 10.34 5.67 -9.09
CA VAL A 42 11.19 6.56 -8.27
C VAL A 42 12.44 5.86 -7.76
N PHE A 43 12.32 4.60 -7.32
CA PHE A 43 13.39 3.92 -6.60
C PHE A 43 14.04 2.77 -7.40
N GLY A 44 13.55 2.42 -8.58
CA GLY A 44 14.03 1.25 -9.34
C GLY A 44 13.72 -0.09 -8.66
N GLY A 45 12.77 -0.12 -7.73
CA GLY A 45 12.43 -1.30 -6.94
C GLY A 45 12.96 -1.28 -5.50
N LEU A 46 12.79 -2.39 -4.80
CA LEU A 46 13.20 -2.51 -3.39
C LEU A 46 14.72 -2.42 -3.21
N SER A 47 15.49 -2.98 -4.14
CA SER A 47 16.95 -2.90 -4.12
C SER A 47 17.43 -1.45 -4.20
N GLY A 48 16.88 -0.65 -5.12
CA GLY A 48 17.23 0.76 -5.22
C GLY A 48 16.69 1.58 -4.05
N PHE A 49 15.51 1.28 -3.53
CA PHE A 49 15.00 1.91 -2.30
C PHE A 49 15.94 1.68 -1.10
N TRP A 50 16.44 0.47 -0.89
CA TRP A 50 17.38 0.18 0.19
C TRP A 50 18.77 0.79 -0.04
N ALA A 51 19.17 0.96 -1.30
CA ALA A 51 20.42 1.63 -1.67
C ALA A 51 20.34 3.16 -1.59
N SER A 52 19.13 3.76 -1.63
CA SER A 52 18.92 5.20 -1.50
C SER A 52 19.42 5.73 -0.15
N PRO A 53 19.80 7.02 -0.06
CA PRO A 53 20.09 7.67 1.21
C PRO A 53 18.98 7.47 2.23
N LEU A 54 19.36 7.27 3.50
CA LEU A 54 18.40 7.04 4.59
C LEU A 54 17.37 8.17 4.73
N GLU A 55 17.74 9.40 4.37
CA GLU A 55 16.84 10.56 4.35
C GLU A 55 15.72 10.41 3.32
N GLU A 56 16.02 9.89 2.12
CA GLU A 56 15.03 9.63 1.07
C GLU A 56 14.10 8.49 1.45
N GLN A 57 14.66 7.42 2.02
CA GLN A 57 13.88 6.29 2.55
C GLN A 57 12.88 6.78 3.61
N LYS A 58 13.35 7.59 4.57
CA LYS A 58 12.51 8.21 5.60
C LYS A 58 11.49 9.18 5.00
N ALA A 59 11.87 10.00 4.03
CA ALA A 59 10.98 10.95 3.38
C ALA A 59 9.81 10.25 2.67
N CYS A 60 10.06 9.11 2.02
CA CYS A 60 9.02 8.26 1.44
C CYS A 60 8.03 7.80 2.53
N MET A 61 8.54 7.23 3.62
CA MET A 61 7.71 6.74 4.73
C MET A 61 6.91 7.85 5.41
N VAL A 62 7.50 9.04 5.58
CA VAL A 62 6.84 10.22 6.15
C VAL A 62 5.72 10.73 5.25
N LYS A 63 5.92 10.75 3.93
CA LYS A 63 4.86 11.14 2.96
C LYS A 63 3.66 10.20 3.04
N LEU A 64 3.91 8.89 3.12
CA LEU A 64 2.85 7.90 3.27
C LEU A 64 2.11 8.06 4.61
N GLU A 65 2.83 8.23 5.72
CA GLU A 65 2.24 8.48 7.03
C GLU A 65 1.37 9.75 7.06
N ALA A 66 1.86 10.86 6.51
CA ALA A 66 1.10 12.10 6.44
C ALA A 66 -0.19 11.95 5.60
N ALA A 67 -0.12 11.21 4.50
CA ALA A 67 -1.28 10.91 3.68
C ALA A 67 -2.31 10.05 4.43
N VAL A 68 -1.87 9.03 5.20
CA VAL A 68 -2.74 8.22 6.06
C VAL A 68 -3.44 9.09 7.09
N GLN A 69 -2.69 9.92 7.83
CA GLN A 69 -3.26 10.77 8.88
C GLN A 69 -4.32 11.73 8.34
N ARG A 70 -4.11 12.27 7.14
CA ARG A 70 -5.10 13.12 6.46
C ARG A 70 -6.36 12.36 6.06
N LEU A 71 -6.25 11.08 5.70
CA LEU A 71 -7.37 10.26 5.21
C LEU A 71 -8.08 9.48 6.32
N GLU A 72 -7.45 9.28 7.48
CA GLU A 72 -7.98 8.50 8.61
C GLU A 72 -9.39 8.94 9.06
N PRO A 73 -9.73 10.25 9.14
CA PRO A 73 -11.09 10.70 9.46
C PRO A 73 -12.15 10.23 8.45
N HIS A 74 -11.74 9.95 7.21
CA HIS A 74 -12.62 9.56 6.12
C HIS A 74 -12.69 8.04 5.90
N LYS A 75 -12.06 7.22 6.76
CA LYS A 75 -11.94 5.77 6.54
C LYS A 75 -13.28 5.03 6.43
N ARG A 76 -14.35 5.54 7.06
CA ARG A 76 -15.72 4.97 7.01
C ARG A 76 -16.63 5.65 5.98
N SER A 77 -16.07 6.47 5.10
CA SER A 77 -16.83 7.20 4.07
C SER A 77 -16.82 6.48 2.73
N VAL A 78 -17.52 7.04 1.75
CA VAL A 78 -17.50 6.57 0.35
C VAL A 78 -16.11 6.58 -0.29
N THR A 79 -15.19 7.40 0.24
CA THR A 79 -13.77 7.46 -0.16
C THR A 79 -12.84 6.66 0.75
N GLY A 80 -13.39 5.84 1.66
CA GLY A 80 -12.60 5.01 2.60
C GLY A 80 -11.56 4.12 1.93
N PHE A 81 -11.80 3.70 0.68
CA PHE A 81 -10.83 2.96 -0.12
C PHE A 81 -9.49 3.70 -0.30
N GLN A 82 -9.48 5.04 -0.30
CA GLN A 82 -8.24 5.83 -0.41
C GLN A 82 -7.38 5.67 0.85
N TYR A 83 -7.99 5.75 2.04
CA TYR A 83 -7.31 5.47 3.30
C TYR A 83 -6.70 4.06 3.28
N VAL A 84 -7.50 3.05 2.93
CA VAL A 84 -7.07 1.65 2.89
C VAL A 84 -5.91 1.45 1.92
N THR A 85 -5.96 2.07 0.74
CA THR A 85 -4.88 1.99 -0.25
C THR A 85 -3.55 2.49 0.30
N ILE A 86 -3.54 3.71 0.86
CA ILE A 86 -2.29 4.32 1.35
C ILE A 86 -1.78 3.59 2.59
N GLU A 87 -2.67 3.16 3.48
CA GLU A 87 -2.27 2.45 4.70
C GLU A 87 -1.69 1.06 4.39
N LEU A 88 -2.26 0.32 3.43
CA LEU A 88 -1.69 -0.94 2.95
C LEU A 88 -0.28 -0.75 2.38
N MET A 89 -0.09 0.24 1.52
CA MET A 89 1.23 0.56 0.94
C MET A 89 2.24 0.94 2.02
N ARG A 90 1.84 1.81 2.97
CA ARG A 90 2.68 2.25 4.08
C ARG A 90 3.12 1.09 4.97
N LEU A 91 2.19 0.24 5.37
CA LEU A 91 2.49 -0.91 6.23
C LEU A 91 3.37 -1.93 5.51
N TYR A 92 3.11 -2.19 4.24
CA TYR A 92 3.88 -3.14 3.45
C TYR A 92 5.34 -2.68 3.33
N LEU A 93 5.57 -1.42 2.94
CA LEU A 93 6.91 -0.85 2.89
C LEU A 93 7.59 -0.77 4.26
N ALA A 94 6.85 -0.42 5.32
CA ALA A 94 7.40 -0.38 6.68
C ALA A 94 7.93 -1.76 7.11
N PHE A 95 7.20 -2.83 6.76
CA PHE A 95 7.58 -4.19 7.12
C PHE A 95 8.77 -4.69 6.32
N LEU A 96 8.80 -4.39 5.02
CA LEU A 96 9.96 -4.67 4.16
C LEU A 96 11.21 -3.89 4.61
N PHE A 97 11.05 -2.62 4.98
CA PHE A 97 12.15 -1.77 5.45
C PHE A 97 12.80 -2.29 6.74
N VAL A 98 12.00 -2.84 7.66
CA VAL A 98 12.51 -3.41 8.92
C VAL A 98 12.91 -4.90 8.75
N GLY A 99 12.70 -5.51 7.57
CA GLY A 99 13.00 -6.92 7.32
C GLY A 99 12.15 -7.88 8.16
N ARG A 100 10.90 -7.52 8.46
CA ARG A 100 10.00 -8.33 9.29
C ARG A 100 9.55 -9.57 8.52
N THR A 101 9.66 -10.74 9.16
CA THR A 101 9.26 -12.04 8.60
C THR A 101 8.25 -12.78 9.48
N ASP A 102 7.68 -12.09 10.47
CA ASP A 102 6.66 -12.67 11.35
C ASP A 102 5.31 -12.87 10.62
N THR A 103 4.40 -13.62 11.25
CA THR A 103 3.10 -13.99 10.68
C THR A 103 2.31 -12.80 10.13
N LEU A 104 2.33 -11.65 10.81
CA LEU A 104 1.60 -10.46 10.34
C LEU A 104 2.21 -9.90 9.05
N ALA A 105 3.52 -10.03 8.86
CA ALA A 105 4.17 -9.62 7.63
C ALA A 105 3.83 -10.53 6.46
N VAL A 106 3.74 -11.84 6.72
CA VAL A 106 3.28 -12.82 5.72
C VAL A 106 1.82 -12.57 5.33
N GLU A 107 0.93 -12.36 6.30
CA GLU A 107 -0.48 -12.05 6.06
C GLU A 107 -0.66 -10.76 5.25
N LEU A 108 0.07 -9.70 5.62
CA LEU A 108 0.03 -8.44 4.89
C LEU A 108 0.53 -8.62 3.45
N GLY A 109 1.63 -9.35 3.24
CA GLY A 109 2.14 -9.67 1.90
C GLY A 109 1.15 -10.48 1.08
N ALA A 110 0.51 -11.49 1.69
CA ALA A 110 -0.51 -12.33 1.07
C ALA A 110 -1.77 -11.55 0.67
N LEU A 111 -2.04 -10.39 1.30
CA LEU A 111 -3.09 -9.47 0.88
C LEU A 111 -2.60 -8.50 -0.20
N VAL A 112 -1.46 -7.84 0.02
CA VAL A 112 -0.99 -6.72 -0.81
C VAL A 112 -0.52 -7.18 -2.20
N VAL A 113 0.25 -8.27 -2.29
CA VAL A 113 0.81 -8.72 -3.56
C VAL A 113 -0.28 -9.08 -4.57
N PRO A 114 -1.29 -9.92 -4.23
CA PRO A 114 -2.38 -10.21 -5.16
C PRO A 114 -3.20 -8.99 -5.56
N LEU A 115 -3.33 -7.98 -4.70
CA LEU A 115 -4.03 -6.74 -5.02
C LEU A 115 -3.26 -5.90 -6.05
N ILE A 116 -1.94 -5.83 -5.92
CA ILE A 116 -1.08 -5.17 -6.92
C ILE A 116 -1.21 -5.87 -8.27
N ASP A 117 -1.09 -7.21 -8.29
CA ASP A 117 -1.18 -7.97 -9.54
C ASP A 117 -2.56 -7.86 -10.19
N ARG A 118 -3.63 -7.92 -9.38
CA ARG A 118 -4.99 -7.66 -9.85
C ARG A 118 -5.12 -6.25 -10.44
N GLY A 119 -4.58 -5.23 -9.79
CA GLY A 119 -4.62 -3.86 -10.28
C GLY A 119 -3.87 -3.68 -11.61
N ARG A 120 -2.73 -4.36 -11.79
CA ARG A 120 -1.98 -4.39 -13.05
C ARG A 120 -2.77 -5.05 -14.18
N LEU A 121 -3.38 -6.20 -13.92
CA LEU A 121 -4.24 -6.88 -14.89
C LEU A 121 -5.40 -5.99 -15.35
N MET A 122 -6.07 -5.31 -14.41
CA MET A 122 -7.15 -4.37 -14.73
C MET A 122 -6.68 -3.21 -15.63
N ALA A 123 -5.45 -2.72 -15.43
CA ALA A 123 -4.87 -1.66 -16.25
C ALA A 123 -4.57 -2.17 -17.68
N ALA A 124 -3.99 -3.35 -17.82
CA ALA A 124 -3.68 -3.97 -19.11
C ALA A 124 -4.95 -4.25 -19.95
N THR A 125 -5.98 -4.85 -19.36
CA THR A 125 -7.25 -5.14 -20.05
C THR A 125 -7.98 -3.85 -20.45
N SER A 126 -7.81 -2.76 -19.70
CA SER A 126 -8.39 -1.46 -20.08
C SER A 126 -7.72 -0.82 -21.30
N GLN A 127 -6.47 -1.19 -21.59
CA GLN A 127 -5.73 -0.70 -22.76
C GLN A 127 -6.05 -1.50 -24.03
N GLU A 128 -6.33 -2.80 -23.90
CA GLU A 128 -6.67 -3.68 -25.04
C GLU A 128 -8.03 -3.37 -25.67
N VAL A 129 -8.98 -2.79 -24.93
CA VAL A 129 -10.31 -2.42 -25.45
C VAL A 129 -10.30 -1.08 -26.19
N ALA A 130 -9.20 -0.33 -26.12
CA ALA A 130 -9.07 1.00 -26.74
C ALA A 130 -8.33 1.01 -28.09
N LEU A 131 -8.07 -0.17 -28.66
CA LEU A 131 -7.46 -0.39 -29.98
C LEU A 131 -8.45 -1.05 -30.94
#